data_AF-G6YHQ0-F1
#
_entry.id   AF-G6YHQ0-F1
#
_cell.length_a   1.000
_cell.length_b   1.000
_cell.length_c   1.000
_cell.angle_alpha   90.00
_cell.angle_beta   90.00
_cell.angle_gamma   90.00
#
_symmetry.space_group_name_H-M   'P 1'
#
loop_
_entity.id
_entity.type
_entity.pdbx_description
1 polymer ?
#
loop_
_entity_poly.entity_id
_entity_poly.type
_entity_poly.pdbx_seq_one_letter_code
_entity_poly.pdbx_strand_id
1 'polypeptide(L)'
;MAKPRIFLGSSGKQKKLLDALTRGLEEIAQVEPWTTSFSPGTTTLGRLIELTREVDFAAFVFAQDDWTSASQPESSASVSAQASPRDNVVFEAGLFGGVLGMRRTFILHANGAKLPSDLLGLTSVRYGEAATAAEMRAINQKLRSAIENEGNIARIEGLWWQFSLSERTAKEPSAVSLLRIARNRDGALELTGRSWQENGSLSARYWSEALKEKKEPSGIFYYWNGERPLDANAPQLHGTGEIRLETADRASGYFITRAETQPELNARTSGVYLRAEAEDLAILDGRDNQRRVELIAEQLSHWQSIKNG
;
A
#
# COMPACT_ATOMS: atom_id res chain seq x y z
N MET A 1 -14.55 -2.00 -5.06
CA MET A 1 -13.11 -1.83 -4.75
C MET A 1 -12.67 -0.46 -5.22
N ALA A 2 -11.83 0.23 -4.45
CA ALA A 2 -11.19 1.47 -4.89
C ALA A 2 -10.30 1.21 -6.11
N LYS A 3 -10.20 2.21 -7.00
CA LYS A 3 -9.33 2.13 -8.19
C LYS A 3 -7.86 1.98 -7.76
N PRO A 4 -7.06 1.12 -8.41
CA PRO A 4 -5.62 1.07 -8.18
C PRO A 4 -4.98 2.43 -8.41
N ARG A 5 -3.96 2.75 -7.62
CA ARG A 5 -3.15 3.96 -7.79
C ARG A 5 -1.96 3.64 -8.69
N ILE A 6 -1.68 4.51 -9.67
CA ILE A 6 -0.53 4.36 -10.57
C ILE A 6 0.31 5.63 -10.60
N PHE A 7 1.61 5.49 -10.34
CA PHE A 7 2.56 6.59 -10.53
C PHE A 7 3.01 6.67 -11.99
N LEU A 8 3.06 7.89 -12.56
CA LEU A 8 3.61 8.11 -13.90
C LEU A 8 4.88 8.97 -13.84
N GLY A 9 6.02 8.34 -14.13
CA GLY A 9 7.33 8.98 -14.22
C GLY A 9 7.74 9.27 -15.67
N SER A 10 8.30 10.45 -15.91
CA SER A 10 8.82 10.84 -17.23
C SER A 10 9.78 12.02 -17.10
N SER A 11 10.51 12.36 -18.16
CA SER A 11 11.20 13.64 -18.20
C SER A 11 10.21 14.80 -18.41
N GLY A 12 10.62 16.02 -18.06
CA GLY A 12 9.85 17.24 -18.33
C GLY A 12 9.52 17.48 -19.81
N LYS A 13 10.26 16.87 -20.75
CA LYS A 13 10.01 17.01 -22.20
C LYS A 13 8.76 16.24 -22.65
N GLN A 14 8.32 15.24 -21.87
CA GLN A 14 7.26 14.30 -22.25
C GLN A 14 5.87 14.67 -21.73
N LYS A 15 5.63 15.95 -21.38
CA LYS A 15 4.37 16.42 -20.78
C LYS A 15 3.12 16.02 -21.59
N LYS A 16 3.14 16.18 -22.91
CA LYS A 16 1.98 15.84 -23.78
C LYS A 16 1.61 14.36 -23.70
N LEU A 17 2.62 13.48 -23.68
CA LEU A 17 2.43 12.04 -23.56
C LEU A 17 1.89 11.67 -22.17
N LEU A 18 2.45 12.29 -21.13
CA LEU A 18 2.00 12.12 -19.74
C LEU A 18 0.53 12.52 -19.56
N ASP A 19 0.12 13.66 -20.13
CA ASP A 19 -1.27 14.14 -20.09
C ASP A 19 -2.22 13.17 -20.82
N ALA A 20 -1.78 12.58 -21.94
CA ALA A 20 -2.57 11.62 -22.71
C ALA A 20 -2.72 10.27 -21.97
N LEU A 21 -1.66 9.79 -21.32
CA LEU A 21 -1.70 8.59 -20.46
C LEU A 21 -2.62 8.81 -19.25
N THR A 22 -2.53 9.99 -18.63
CA THR A 22 -3.35 10.35 -17.46
C THR A 22 -4.84 10.24 -17.79
N ARG A 23 -5.29 10.91 -18.87
CA ARG A 23 -6.68 10.81 -19.34
C ARG A 23 -7.06 9.38 -19.75
N GLY A 24 -6.14 8.64 -20.35
CA GLY A 24 -6.39 7.28 -20.82
C GLY A 24 -6.62 6.24 -19.73
N LEU A 25 -6.08 6.49 -18.53
CA LEU A 25 -6.10 5.58 -17.40
C LEU A 25 -7.08 6.00 -16.29
N GLU A 26 -7.60 7.23 -16.31
CA GLU A 26 -8.43 7.78 -15.24
C GLU A 26 -9.68 6.94 -14.91
N GLU A 27 -10.23 6.24 -15.90
CA GLU A 27 -11.38 5.36 -15.72
C GLU A 27 -11.06 4.13 -14.85
N ILE A 28 -9.83 3.62 -14.89
CA ILE A 28 -9.43 2.36 -14.25
C ILE A 28 -8.49 2.54 -13.08
N ALA A 29 -7.76 3.65 -13.01
CA ALA A 29 -6.74 3.89 -12.01
C ALA A 29 -6.77 5.35 -11.54
N GLN A 30 -6.43 5.57 -10.28
CA GLN A 30 -6.09 6.89 -9.78
C GLN A 30 -4.66 7.21 -10.19
N VAL A 31 -4.51 8.13 -11.14
CA VAL A 31 -3.21 8.48 -11.72
C VAL A 31 -2.53 9.55 -10.88
N GLU A 32 -1.27 9.28 -10.50
CA GLU A 32 -0.39 10.19 -9.75
C GLU A 32 0.78 10.59 -10.67
N PRO A 33 0.65 11.65 -11.49
CA PRO A 33 1.74 12.11 -12.34
C PRO A 33 2.83 12.81 -11.51
N TRP A 34 4.10 12.56 -11.83
CA TRP A 34 5.23 13.15 -11.10
C TRP A 34 5.17 14.67 -10.95
N THR A 35 4.56 15.37 -11.91
CA THR A 35 4.43 16.84 -11.93
C THR A 35 3.65 17.42 -10.76
N THR A 36 2.79 16.63 -10.11
CA THR A 36 1.95 17.08 -8.98
C THR A 36 2.30 16.41 -7.66
N SER A 37 3.28 15.49 -7.65
CA SER A 37 3.54 14.65 -6.48
C SER A 37 4.54 15.24 -5.47
N PHE A 38 5.18 16.37 -5.77
CA PHE A 38 6.24 16.97 -4.95
C PHE A 38 5.76 18.22 -4.21
N SER A 39 5.88 18.19 -2.88
CA SER A 39 5.55 19.34 -2.02
C SER A 39 6.81 20.06 -1.54
N PRO A 40 6.77 21.41 -1.40
CA PRO A 40 7.88 22.17 -0.82
C PRO A 40 8.30 21.62 0.55
N GLY A 41 9.62 21.56 0.80
CA GLY A 41 10.18 21.09 2.08
C GLY A 41 10.49 19.59 2.16
N THR A 42 10.25 18.81 1.10
CA THR A 42 10.66 17.39 1.00
C THR A 42 11.70 17.20 -0.10
N THR A 43 12.57 16.20 0.05
CA THR A 43 13.50 15.83 -1.04
C THR A 43 12.77 14.99 -2.09
N THR A 44 13.10 15.17 -3.37
CA THR A 44 12.53 14.37 -4.48
C THR A 44 12.65 12.88 -4.21
N LEU A 45 13.83 12.42 -3.77
CA LEU A 45 14.07 11.01 -3.47
C LEU A 45 13.21 10.51 -2.30
N GLY A 46 13.09 11.29 -1.22
CA GLY A 46 12.25 10.93 -0.07
C GLY A 46 10.80 10.74 -0.48
N ARG A 47 10.26 11.67 -1.29
CA ARG A 47 8.88 11.57 -1.79
C ARG A 47 8.69 10.40 -2.75
N LEU A 48 9.66 10.09 -3.61
CA LEU A 48 9.60 8.91 -4.48
C LEU A 48 9.54 7.61 -3.66
N ILE A 49 10.33 7.51 -2.58
CA ILE A 49 10.29 6.35 -1.67
C ILE A 49 8.92 6.22 -1.02
N GLU A 50 8.32 7.32 -0.55
CA GLU A 50 6.93 7.31 -0.04
C GLU A 50 5.94 6.84 -1.11
N LEU A 51 6.03 7.39 -2.33
CA LEU A 51 5.15 7.02 -3.44
C LEU A 51 5.23 5.52 -3.78
N THR A 52 6.41 4.90 -3.72
CA THR A 52 6.54 3.44 -3.93
C THR A 52 5.69 2.62 -2.95
N ARG A 53 5.36 3.18 -1.78
CA ARG A 53 4.52 2.55 -0.75
C ARG A 53 3.06 3.00 -0.81
N GLU A 54 2.74 3.97 -1.66
CA GLU A 54 1.40 4.53 -1.82
C GLU A 54 0.68 4.00 -3.07
N VAL A 55 1.41 3.70 -4.15
CA VAL A 55 0.83 3.30 -5.45
C VAL A 55 0.88 1.80 -5.71
N ASP A 56 -0.11 1.25 -6.38
CA ASP A 56 -0.17 -0.18 -6.74
C ASP A 56 0.71 -0.51 -7.96
N PHE A 57 0.90 0.47 -8.84
CA PHE A 57 1.63 0.35 -10.09
C PHE A 57 2.49 1.59 -10.35
N ALA A 58 3.48 1.45 -11.23
CA ALA A 58 4.18 2.59 -11.80
C ALA A 58 4.40 2.40 -13.30
N ALA A 59 4.43 3.50 -14.06
CA ALA A 59 4.84 3.49 -15.45
C ALA A 59 5.86 4.59 -15.72
N PHE A 60 6.90 4.25 -16.48
CA PHE A 60 8.00 5.16 -16.78
C PHE A 60 8.18 5.35 -18.29
N VAL A 61 8.25 6.61 -18.72
CA VAL A 61 8.46 6.99 -20.11
C VAL A 61 9.96 7.07 -20.41
N PHE A 62 10.45 6.06 -21.09
CA PHE A 62 11.81 5.96 -21.60
C PHE A 62 11.87 6.58 -22.99
N ALA A 63 12.02 7.90 -23.01
CA ALA A 63 12.09 8.71 -24.23
C ALA A 63 13.53 8.94 -24.71
N GLN A 64 13.66 9.53 -25.90
CA GLN A 64 14.93 9.93 -26.51
C GLN A 64 15.38 11.31 -26.01
N ASP A 65 15.63 11.46 -24.71
CA ASP A 65 15.81 12.79 -24.10
C ASP A 65 17.27 13.21 -23.94
N ASP A 66 18.18 12.26 -23.72
CA ASP A 66 19.61 12.49 -23.52
C ASP A 66 20.39 11.87 -24.66
N TRP A 67 21.17 12.68 -25.37
CA TRP A 67 22.00 12.23 -26.48
C TRP A 67 23.40 11.94 -25.96
N THR A 68 23.80 10.67 -25.94
CA THR A 68 25.23 10.34 -25.80
C THR A 68 25.87 10.46 -27.16
N SER A 69 26.64 11.54 -27.38
CA SER A 69 27.64 11.53 -28.46
C SER A 69 28.59 10.38 -28.17
N ALA A 70 28.72 9.43 -29.09
CA ALA A 70 29.82 8.49 -29.03
C ALA A 70 31.11 9.30 -29.26
N SER A 71 31.77 9.75 -28.20
CA SER A 71 33.13 10.25 -28.29
C SER A 71 33.99 9.10 -28.79
N GLN A 72 34.42 9.14 -30.04
CA GLN A 72 35.42 8.21 -30.57
C GLN A 72 36.72 8.95 -30.91
N PRO A 73 37.89 8.32 -30.66
CA PRO A 73 39.12 8.62 -31.39
C PRO A 73 38.90 8.36 -32.90
N GLU A 74 39.60 9.11 -33.74
CA GLU A 74 39.37 9.35 -35.18
C GLU A 74 39.33 8.13 -36.15
N SER A 75 39.05 6.91 -35.71
CA SER A 75 39.20 5.71 -36.56
C SER A 75 38.26 4.54 -36.26
N SER A 76 36.94 4.78 -36.17
CA SER A 76 35.99 3.71 -36.53
C SER A 76 34.66 4.24 -37.06
N ALA A 77 34.00 3.43 -37.89
CA ALA A 77 32.78 3.74 -38.62
C ALA A 77 31.71 4.41 -37.74
N SER A 78 31.01 5.39 -38.32
CA SER A 78 29.99 6.24 -37.69
C SER A 78 29.00 5.44 -36.85
N VAL A 79 29.24 5.36 -35.54
CA VAL A 79 28.21 4.92 -34.59
C VAL A 79 27.22 6.08 -34.51
N SER A 80 26.02 5.90 -35.06
CA SER A 80 24.95 6.91 -34.97
C SER A 80 24.74 7.29 -33.51
N ALA A 81 24.79 8.59 -33.20
CA ALA A 81 24.43 9.07 -31.88
C ALA A 81 23.04 8.52 -31.54
N GLN A 82 22.94 7.79 -30.43
CA GLN A 82 21.70 7.15 -30.00
C GLN A 82 21.22 7.86 -28.75
N ALA A 83 20.00 8.37 -28.79
CA ALA A 83 19.38 8.97 -27.64
C ALA A 83 18.98 7.88 -26.62
N SER A 84 19.16 8.18 -25.34
CA SER A 84 18.76 7.34 -24.21
C SER A 84 17.70 8.04 -23.35
N PRO A 85 16.94 7.27 -22.57
CA PRO A 85 16.19 7.81 -21.44
C PRO A 85 17.11 8.56 -20.50
N ARG A 86 16.56 9.54 -19.78
CA ARG A 86 17.31 10.21 -18.72
C ARG A 86 17.68 9.27 -17.60
N ASP A 87 18.88 9.42 -17.07
CA ASP A 87 19.40 8.60 -15.97
C ASP A 87 18.46 8.59 -14.76
N ASN A 88 17.87 9.74 -14.41
CA ASN A 88 16.94 9.82 -13.28
C ASN A 88 15.67 8.98 -13.52
N VAL A 89 15.14 8.96 -14.75
CA VAL A 89 13.94 8.17 -15.08
C VAL A 89 14.24 6.67 -15.03
N VAL A 90 15.44 6.26 -15.45
CA VAL A 90 15.91 4.87 -15.31
C VAL A 90 16.06 4.50 -13.83
N PHE A 91 16.68 5.37 -13.03
CA PHE A 91 16.82 5.18 -11.59
C PHE A 91 15.46 5.07 -10.89
N GLU A 92 14.52 5.96 -11.20
CA GLU A 92 13.17 5.95 -10.64
C GLU A 92 12.44 4.65 -11.02
N ALA A 93 12.54 4.18 -12.26
CA ALA A 93 11.99 2.89 -12.68
C ALA A 93 12.59 1.72 -11.87
N GLY A 94 13.90 1.73 -11.62
CA GLY A 94 14.56 0.75 -10.76
C GLY A 94 14.08 0.81 -9.30
N LEU A 95 13.91 2.02 -8.75
CA LEU A 95 13.42 2.25 -7.39
C LEU A 95 12.02 1.65 -7.20
N PHE A 96 11.09 1.96 -8.10
CA PHE A 96 9.73 1.42 -8.05
C PHE A 96 9.71 -0.09 -8.35
N GLY A 97 10.52 -0.55 -9.31
CA GLY A 97 10.67 -1.97 -9.61
C GLY A 97 11.19 -2.80 -8.44
N GLY A 98 12.08 -2.25 -7.62
CA GLY A 98 12.59 -2.89 -6.42
C GLY A 98 11.57 -3.03 -5.29
N VAL A 99 10.58 -2.12 -5.20
CA VAL A 99 9.56 -2.13 -4.15
C VAL A 99 8.27 -2.82 -4.60
N LEU A 100 7.76 -2.48 -5.78
CA LEU A 100 6.51 -3.02 -6.34
C LEU A 100 6.72 -4.37 -7.05
N GLY A 101 7.96 -4.66 -7.45
CA GLY A 101 8.28 -5.74 -8.37
C GLY A 101 8.09 -5.34 -9.83
N MET A 102 8.81 -6.02 -10.72
CA MET A 102 8.82 -5.69 -12.16
C MET A 102 7.49 -5.98 -12.88
N ARG A 103 6.61 -6.82 -12.32
CA ARG A 103 5.27 -7.05 -12.90
C ARG A 103 4.35 -5.83 -12.76
N ARG A 104 4.64 -4.97 -11.78
CA ARG A 104 3.84 -3.76 -11.46
C ARG A 104 4.53 -2.47 -11.89
N THR A 105 5.68 -2.56 -12.56
CA THR A 105 6.47 -1.43 -13.05
C THR A 105 6.60 -1.50 -14.57
N PHE A 106 5.80 -0.69 -15.27
CA PHE A 106 5.71 -0.69 -16.71
C PHE A 106 6.73 0.27 -17.33
N ILE A 107 7.42 -0.19 -18.37
CA ILE A 107 8.34 0.65 -19.16
C ILE A 107 7.69 0.96 -20.50
N LEU A 108 7.42 2.25 -20.75
CA LEU A 108 7.00 2.78 -22.03
C LEU A 108 8.25 3.24 -22.78
N HIS A 109 8.65 2.51 -23.80
CA HIS A 109 9.95 2.66 -24.45
C HIS A 109 9.82 3.22 -25.87
N ALA A 110 10.36 4.41 -26.09
CA ALA A 110 10.39 5.03 -27.42
C ALA A 110 11.18 4.16 -28.41
N ASN A 111 10.67 4.02 -29.62
CA ASN A 111 11.42 3.39 -30.70
C ASN A 111 12.75 4.13 -30.92
N GLY A 112 13.85 3.39 -31.07
CA GLY A 112 15.19 3.95 -31.28
C GLY A 112 15.92 4.41 -30.01
N ALA A 113 15.24 4.56 -28.87
CA ALA A 113 15.92 4.88 -27.61
C ALA A 113 16.81 3.71 -27.17
N LYS A 114 17.99 4.01 -26.62
CA LYS A 114 18.88 3.01 -26.04
C LYS A 114 18.34 2.58 -24.68
N LEU A 115 18.15 1.27 -24.49
CA LEU A 115 17.79 0.69 -23.20
C LEU A 115 19.03 0.17 -22.47
N PRO A 116 19.15 0.33 -21.14
CA PRO A 116 20.16 -0.36 -20.35
C PRO A 116 20.10 -1.88 -20.62
N SER A 117 21.26 -2.52 -20.75
CA SER A 117 21.35 -3.95 -21.10
C SER A 117 20.62 -4.85 -20.11
N ASP A 118 20.65 -4.49 -18.82
CA ASP A 118 19.98 -5.21 -17.74
C ASP A 118 18.44 -5.22 -17.90
N LEU A 119 17.88 -4.30 -18.69
CA LEU A 119 16.44 -4.17 -18.95
C LEU A 119 16.03 -4.75 -20.31
N LEU A 120 16.95 -5.28 -21.13
CA LEU A 120 16.64 -5.83 -22.45
C LEU A 120 15.72 -7.07 -22.40
N GLY A 121 15.69 -7.78 -21.27
CA GLY A 121 14.79 -8.92 -21.03
C GLY A 121 13.40 -8.53 -20.55
N LEU A 122 13.13 -7.25 -20.24
CA LEU A 122 11.83 -6.79 -19.77
C LEU A 122 10.91 -6.50 -20.96
N THR A 123 9.71 -7.10 -20.96
CA THR A 123 8.65 -6.73 -21.89
C THR A 123 8.25 -5.27 -21.68
N SER A 124 8.61 -4.40 -22.63
CA SER A 124 8.28 -2.97 -22.63
C SER A 124 7.19 -2.66 -23.66
N VAL A 125 6.41 -1.63 -23.41
CA VAL A 125 5.42 -1.12 -24.38
C VAL A 125 6.13 -0.12 -25.28
N ARG A 126 6.23 -0.44 -26.58
CA ARG A 126 6.89 0.41 -27.58
C ARG A 126 5.96 1.52 -28.09
N TYR A 127 6.51 2.70 -28.36
CA TYR A 127 5.79 3.82 -28.97
C TYR A 127 6.67 4.63 -29.95
N GLY A 128 6.07 5.20 -31.00
CA GLY A 128 6.75 6.07 -31.97
C GLY A 128 6.83 7.55 -31.56
N GLU A 129 7.61 8.36 -32.30
CA GLU A 129 7.82 9.79 -32.02
C GLU A 129 6.53 10.62 -32.00
N ALA A 130 5.53 10.25 -32.81
CA ALA A 130 4.29 10.99 -32.98
C ALA A 130 3.09 10.28 -32.34
N ALA A 131 3.31 9.56 -31.22
CA ALA A 131 2.33 8.79 -30.43
C ALA A 131 0.87 9.05 -30.85
N THR A 132 0.46 8.37 -31.92
CA THR A 132 -0.80 8.67 -32.61
C THR A 132 -1.96 8.32 -31.69
N ALA A 133 -3.16 8.84 -31.98
CA ALA A 133 -4.34 8.47 -31.21
C ALA A 133 -4.58 6.94 -31.19
N ALA A 134 -4.21 6.24 -32.27
CA ALA A 134 -4.27 4.78 -32.34
C ALA A 134 -3.23 4.10 -31.44
N GLU A 135 -1.96 4.54 -31.48
CA GLU A 135 -0.91 4.03 -30.59
C GLU A 135 -1.23 4.29 -29.12
N MET A 136 -1.71 5.49 -28.77
CA MET A 136 -2.11 5.82 -27.40
C MET A 136 -3.23 4.92 -26.90
N ARG A 137 -4.24 4.63 -27.73
CA ARG A 137 -5.28 3.65 -27.38
C ARG A 137 -4.69 2.26 -27.12
N ALA A 138 -3.76 1.81 -27.96
CA ALA A 138 -3.11 0.51 -27.78
C ALA A 138 -2.25 0.45 -26.50
N ILE A 139 -1.53 1.53 -26.17
CA ILE A 139 -0.76 1.65 -24.92
C ILE A 139 -1.69 1.57 -23.72
N ASN A 140 -2.75 2.40 -23.70
CA ASN A 140 -3.73 2.43 -22.63
C ASN A 140 -4.42 1.06 -22.44
N GLN A 141 -4.75 0.38 -23.53
CA GLN A 141 -5.34 -0.96 -23.48
C GLN A 141 -4.39 -2.00 -22.87
N LYS A 142 -3.10 -1.98 -23.23
CA LYS A 142 -2.10 -2.87 -22.64
C LYS A 142 -1.92 -2.62 -21.15
N LEU A 143 -1.80 -1.35 -20.75
CA LEU A 143 -1.69 -0.97 -19.34
C LEU A 143 -2.95 -1.37 -18.57
N ARG A 144 -4.14 -1.14 -19.15
CA ARG A 144 -5.42 -1.57 -18.58
C ARG A 144 -5.45 -3.07 -18.31
N SER A 145 -5.16 -3.89 -19.30
CA SER A 145 -5.15 -5.34 -19.13
C SER A 145 -4.13 -5.80 -18.09
N ALA A 146 -2.95 -5.16 -18.04
CA ALA A 146 -1.94 -5.49 -17.03
C ALA A 146 -2.40 -5.13 -15.60
N ILE A 147 -3.00 -3.94 -15.42
CA ILE A 147 -3.54 -3.48 -14.14
C ILE A 147 -4.69 -4.38 -13.67
N GLU A 148 -5.61 -4.73 -14.58
CA GLU A 148 -6.75 -5.60 -14.27
C GLU A 148 -6.30 -7.02 -13.91
N ASN A 149 -5.29 -7.56 -14.60
CA ASN A 149 -4.76 -8.90 -14.33
C ASN A 149 -4.00 -8.99 -13.00
N GLU A 150 -3.21 -7.98 -12.66
CA GLU A 150 -2.41 -7.97 -11.43
C GLU A 150 -3.22 -7.50 -10.20
N GLY A 151 -4.28 -6.72 -10.40
CA GLY A 151 -5.13 -6.19 -9.33
C GLY A 151 -4.40 -5.25 -8.37
N ASN A 152 -5.08 -4.80 -7.31
CA ASN A 152 -4.49 -3.92 -6.29
C ASN A 152 -3.42 -4.66 -5.46
N ILE A 153 -2.41 -3.94 -4.98
CA ILE A 153 -1.43 -4.52 -4.07
C ILE A 153 -2.05 -4.64 -2.67
N ALA A 154 -2.11 -5.85 -2.14
CA ALA A 154 -2.58 -6.06 -0.77
C ALA A 154 -1.48 -5.62 0.21
N ARG A 155 -1.66 -4.47 0.86
CA ARG A 155 -0.75 -3.95 1.90
C ARG A 155 -1.26 -4.27 3.29
N ILE A 156 -0.37 -4.65 4.20
CA ILE A 156 -0.75 -4.88 5.59
C ILE A 156 -0.90 -3.56 6.37
N GLU A 157 -0.17 -2.52 5.94
CA GLU A 157 -0.28 -1.17 6.48
C GLU A 157 -1.68 -0.59 6.27
N GLY A 158 -2.12 0.26 7.19
CA GLY A 158 -3.43 0.92 7.17
C GLY A 158 -4.25 0.68 8.44
N LEU A 159 -5.51 1.07 8.36
CA LEU A 159 -6.50 0.87 9.42
C LEU A 159 -7.29 -0.41 9.17
N TRP A 160 -7.54 -1.15 10.23
CA TRP A 160 -8.28 -2.40 10.18
C TRP A 160 -9.23 -2.51 11.34
N TRP A 161 -10.49 -2.79 11.05
CA TRP A 161 -11.42 -3.34 12.02
C TRP A 161 -11.01 -4.76 12.37
N GLN A 162 -10.94 -5.08 13.65
CA GLN A 162 -10.61 -6.41 14.17
C GLN A 162 -11.82 -6.97 14.92
N PHE A 163 -12.29 -8.12 14.43
CA PHE A 163 -13.42 -8.86 14.97
C PHE A 163 -12.96 -10.19 15.56
N SER A 164 -13.43 -10.50 16.76
CA SER A 164 -13.25 -11.82 17.36
C SER A 164 -14.23 -12.83 16.74
N LEU A 165 -13.71 -13.98 16.34
CA LEU A 165 -14.49 -15.17 15.99
C LEU A 165 -14.78 -16.06 17.20
N SER A 166 -13.98 -15.97 18.26
CA SER A 166 -14.22 -16.67 19.52
C SER A 166 -15.37 -16.03 20.27
N GLU A 167 -16.16 -16.83 21.00
CA GLU A 167 -17.29 -16.35 21.78
C GLU A 167 -16.83 -15.27 22.78
N ARG A 168 -17.52 -14.12 22.79
CA ARG A 168 -17.23 -13.06 23.74
C ARG A 168 -17.63 -13.54 25.13
N THR A 169 -16.68 -13.52 26.04
CA THR A 169 -16.95 -13.83 27.44
C THR A 169 -17.08 -12.52 28.23
N ALA A 170 -17.65 -12.58 29.43
CA ALA A 170 -17.61 -11.45 30.36
C ALA A 170 -16.17 -10.96 30.67
N LYS A 171 -15.15 -11.78 30.37
CA LYS A 171 -13.72 -11.48 30.56
C LYS A 171 -13.07 -10.81 29.34
N GLU A 172 -13.69 -10.90 28.17
CA GLU A 172 -13.32 -10.19 26.94
C GLU A 172 -14.51 -9.34 26.45
N PRO A 173 -14.83 -8.23 27.13
CA PRO A 173 -16.04 -7.45 26.89
C PRO A 173 -15.96 -6.59 25.61
N SER A 174 -14.82 -6.58 24.92
CA SER A 174 -14.61 -5.79 23.72
C SER A 174 -15.55 -6.25 22.62
N ALA A 175 -16.37 -5.32 22.15
CA ALA A 175 -17.24 -5.55 21.01
C ALA A 175 -16.44 -5.56 19.71
N VAL A 176 -15.65 -4.52 19.48
CA VAL A 176 -14.87 -4.35 18.27
C VAL A 176 -13.57 -3.64 18.62
N SER A 177 -12.53 -3.93 17.84
CA SER A 177 -11.27 -3.20 17.91
C SER A 177 -10.97 -2.54 16.58
N LEU A 178 -10.26 -1.42 16.62
CA LEU A 178 -9.65 -0.79 15.45
C LEU A 178 -8.15 -0.79 15.69
N LEU A 179 -7.42 -1.41 14.76
CA LEU A 179 -5.96 -1.43 14.75
C LEU A 179 -5.41 -0.60 13.60
N ARG A 180 -4.24 -0.02 13.83
CA ARG A 180 -3.44 0.72 12.86
C ARG A 180 -2.09 0.04 12.74
N ILE A 181 -1.74 -0.35 11.52
CA ILE A 181 -0.41 -0.85 11.16
C ILE A 181 0.25 0.23 10.32
N ALA A 182 1.39 0.74 10.77
CA ALA A 182 2.11 1.80 10.09
C ALA A 182 3.61 1.64 10.31
N ARG A 183 4.42 2.27 9.44
CA ARG A 183 5.85 2.42 9.69
C ARG A 183 6.12 3.69 10.48
N ASN A 184 7.07 3.61 11.41
CA ASN A 184 7.63 4.77 12.07
C ASN A 184 8.65 5.48 11.17
N ARG A 185 9.28 6.53 11.69
CA ARG A 185 10.24 7.35 10.94
C ARG A 185 11.45 6.57 10.45
N ASP A 186 11.84 5.52 11.17
CA ASP A 186 12.96 4.65 10.83
C ASP A 186 12.55 3.50 9.88
N GLY A 187 11.27 3.45 9.48
CA GLY A 187 10.73 2.44 8.58
C GLY A 187 10.37 1.11 9.25
N ALA A 188 10.49 1.01 10.57
CA ALA A 188 10.07 -0.16 11.32
C ALA A 188 8.53 -0.19 11.42
N LEU A 189 7.95 -1.37 11.21
CA LEU A 189 6.51 -1.55 11.34
C LEU A 189 6.09 -1.56 12.81
N GLU A 190 5.01 -0.86 13.09
CA GLU A 190 4.37 -0.75 14.38
C GLU A 190 2.88 -1.06 14.22
N LEU A 191 2.33 -1.72 15.23
CA LEU A 191 0.90 -1.96 15.38
C LEU A 191 0.44 -1.28 16.65
N THR A 192 -0.66 -0.53 16.54
CA THR A 192 -1.39 0.01 17.69
C THR A 192 -2.85 -0.31 17.51
N GLY A 193 -3.58 -0.49 18.59
CA GLY A 193 -5.01 -0.70 18.50
C GLY A 193 -5.74 -0.38 19.78
N ARG A 194 -7.04 -0.23 19.63
CA ARG A 194 -7.96 0.11 20.70
C ARG A 194 -9.22 -0.69 20.54
N SER A 195 -9.85 -0.98 21.66
CA SER A 195 -11.07 -1.77 21.72
C SER A 195 -12.16 -0.99 22.42
N TRP A 196 -13.39 -1.18 21.97
CA TRP A 196 -14.57 -0.55 22.54
C TRP A 196 -15.63 -1.58 22.91
N GLN A 197 -16.42 -1.26 23.93
CA GLN A 197 -17.65 -1.97 24.26
C GLN A 197 -18.81 -1.46 23.39
N GLU A 198 -19.94 -2.16 23.39
CA GLU A 198 -21.14 -1.79 22.59
C GLU A 198 -21.70 -0.41 22.96
N ASN A 199 -21.48 0.05 24.20
CA ASN A 199 -21.88 1.38 24.67
C ASN A 199 -20.90 2.51 24.28
N GLY A 200 -19.88 2.21 23.46
CA GLY A 200 -18.88 3.19 22.99
C GLY A 200 -17.76 3.50 23.98
N SER A 201 -17.76 2.88 25.17
CA SER A 201 -16.66 3.03 26.13
C SER A 201 -15.41 2.27 25.69
N LEU A 202 -14.24 2.86 25.94
CA LEU A 202 -12.95 2.23 25.66
C LEU A 202 -12.72 1.08 26.64
N SER A 203 -12.49 -0.13 26.14
CA SER A 203 -12.21 -1.32 26.97
C SER A 203 -10.71 -1.63 27.06
N ALA A 204 -9.96 -1.44 25.97
CA ALA A 204 -8.55 -1.77 25.93
C ALA A 204 -7.74 -0.87 25.00
N ARG A 205 -6.44 -0.76 25.29
CA ARG A 205 -5.41 -0.22 24.40
C ARG A 205 -4.29 -1.24 24.28
N TYR A 206 -3.74 -1.41 23.08
CA TYR A 206 -2.64 -2.33 22.84
C TYR A 206 -1.69 -1.81 21.78
N TRP A 207 -0.43 -2.24 21.85
CA TRP A 207 0.63 -1.84 20.94
C TRP A 207 1.65 -2.97 20.78
N SER A 208 2.30 -3.03 19.63
CA SER A 208 3.41 -3.94 19.40
C SER A 208 4.66 -3.44 20.10
N GLU A 209 5.37 -4.33 20.79
CA GLU A 209 6.76 -4.11 21.19
C GLU A 209 7.73 -4.72 20.16
N ALA A 210 7.29 -5.76 19.43
CA ALA A 210 8.02 -6.28 18.28
C ALA A 210 7.05 -6.74 17.18
N LEU A 211 7.42 -6.50 15.92
CA LEU A 211 6.62 -6.88 14.76
C LEU A 211 7.55 -7.34 13.62
N LYS A 212 7.19 -8.46 13.00
CA LYS A 212 7.88 -9.04 11.86
C LYS A 212 6.92 -9.18 10.68
N GLU A 213 7.30 -8.58 9.55
CA GLU A 213 6.61 -8.76 8.28
C GLU A 213 6.87 -10.15 7.69
N LYS A 214 5.83 -10.78 7.18
CA LYS A 214 5.86 -12.06 6.47
C LYS A 214 5.54 -11.80 4.99
N LYS A 215 6.33 -12.39 4.09
CA LYS A 215 6.15 -12.23 2.64
C LYS A 215 5.25 -13.30 2.03
N GLU A 216 5.35 -14.54 2.54
CA GLU A 216 4.60 -15.68 2.02
C GLU A 216 4.09 -16.57 3.16
N PRO A 217 2.77 -16.59 3.43
CA PRO A 217 1.76 -15.64 2.94
C PRO A 217 2.02 -14.22 3.50
N SER A 218 1.59 -13.19 2.76
CA SER A 218 1.76 -11.80 3.18
C SER A 218 1.03 -11.52 4.49
N GLY A 219 1.68 -10.83 5.43
CA GLY A 219 1.12 -10.60 6.75
C GLY A 219 2.15 -10.13 7.78
N ILE A 220 1.79 -10.25 9.05
CA ILE A 220 2.66 -9.93 10.18
C ILE A 220 2.56 -10.98 11.29
N PHE A 221 3.66 -11.18 11.99
CA PHE A 221 3.68 -11.77 13.32
C PHE A 221 4.14 -10.70 14.31
N TYR A 222 3.50 -10.59 15.46
CA TYR A 222 3.80 -9.54 16.42
C TYR A 222 3.74 -10.03 17.85
N TYR A 223 4.55 -9.41 18.70
CA TYR A 223 4.42 -9.43 20.15
C TYR A 223 3.84 -8.08 20.59
N TRP A 224 2.85 -8.12 21.47
CA TRP A 224 2.10 -6.94 21.91
C TRP A 224 1.98 -6.85 23.42
N ASN A 225 1.85 -5.62 23.89
CA ASN A 225 1.45 -5.27 25.25
C ASN A 225 0.10 -4.54 25.19
N GLY A 226 -0.67 -4.61 26.26
CA GLY A 226 -1.93 -3.89 26.36
C GLY A 226 -2.42 -3.72 27.79
N GLU A 227 -3.42 -2.88 27.91
CA GLU A 227 -3.98 -2.44 29.18
C GLU A 227 -5.50 -2.23 29.05
N ARG A 228 -6.19 -2.20 30.19
CA ARG A 228 -7.63 -1.90 30.29
C ARG A 228 -7.85 -0.62 31.10
N PRO A 229 -7.87 0.56 30.47
CA PRO A 229 -7.77 1.84 31.18
C PRO A 229 -8.89 2.13 32.20
N LEU A 230 -10.07 1.50 32.05
CA LEU A 230 -11.23 1.73 32.92
C LEU A 230 -11.40 0.67 34.01
N ASP A 231 -10.52 -0.35 34.06
CA ASP A 231 -10.51 -1.39 35.08
C ASP A 231 -9.33 -1.15 36.02
N ALA A 232 -9.63 -0.64 37.22
CA ALA A 232 -8.63 -0.25 38.21
C ALA A 232 -7.72 -1.40 38.68
N ASN A 233 -8.18 -2.65 38.54
CA ASN A 233 -7.44 -3.84 38.95
C ASN A 233 -7.02 -4.70 37.75
N ALA A 234 -7.01 -4.11 36.54
CA ALA A 234 -6.58 -4.82 35.35
C ALA A 234 -5.10 -5.22 35.44
N PRO A 235 -4.77 -6.48 35.17
CA PRO A 235 -3.38 -6.87 35.04
C PRO A 235 -2.81 -6.31 33.74
N GLN A 236 -1.48 -6.22 33.66
CA GLN A 236 -0.80 -5.99 32.40
C GLN A 236 -1.12 -7.14 31.44
N LEU A 237 -1.62 -6.81 30.26
CA LEU A 237 -1.85 -7.79 29.20
C LEU A 237 -0.67 -7.80 28.25
N HIS A 238 -0.35 -8.97 27.75
CA HIS A 238 0.64 -9.14 26.69
C HIS A 238 0.36 -10.40 25.88
N GLY A 239 1.07 -10.56 24.77
CA GLY A 239 1.10 -11.84 24.08
C GLY A 239 1.56 -11.71 22.65
N THR A 240 1.12 -12.64 21.81
CA THR A 240 1.52 -12.71 20.41
C THR A 240 0.32 -12.73 19.50
N GLY A 241 0.52 -12.38 18.24
CA GLY A 241 -0.51 -12.53 17.24
C GLY A 241 0.05 -12.65 15.84
N GLU A 242 -0.82 -13.08 14.95
CA GLU A 242 -0.55 -13.21 13.53
C GLU A 242 -1.72 -12.61 12.76
N ILE A 243 -1.42 -11.82 11.73
CA ILE A 243 -2.38 -11.37 10.74
C ILE A 243 -1.85 -11.78 9.38
N ARG A 244 -2.68 -12.43 8.58
CA ARG A 244 -2.39 -12.89 7.23
C ARG A 244 -3.38 -12.24 6.28
N LEU A 245 -2.85 -11.51 5.31
CA LEU A 245 -3.64 -10.94 4.23
C LEU A 245 -4.23 -12.05 3.37
N GLU A 246 -5.50 -11.88 3.03
CA GLU A 246 -6.21 -12.74 2.09
C GLU A 246 -6.49 -11.97 0.80
N THR A 247 -6.95 -10.72 0.96
CA THR A 247 -7.20 -9.76 -0.11
C THR A 247 -6.71 -8.38 0.33
N ALA A 248 -6.86 -7.36 -0.52
CA ALA A 248 -6.52 -5.98 -0.18
C ALA A 248 -7.40 -5.41 0.96
N ASP A 249 -8.60 -5.95 1.15
CA ASP A 249 -9.61 -5.49 2.10
C ASP A 249 -9.93 -6.47 3.23
N ARG A 250 -9.37 -7.69 3.20
CA ARG A 250 -9.60 -8.74 4.19
C ARG A 250 -8.33 -9.45 4.62
N ALA A 251 -8.25 -9.73 5.91
CA ALA A 251 -7.23 -10.59 6.50
C ALA A 251 -7.83 -11.48 7.59
N SER A 252 -7.13 -12.57 7.87
CA SER A 252 -7.44 -13.49 8.96
C SER A 252 -6.24 -13.70 9.86
N GLY A 253 -6.46 -14.18 11.08
CA GLY A 253 -5.36 -14.39 12.00
C GLY A 253 -5.80 -14.85 13.37
N TYR A 254 -4.91 -14.66 14.33
CA TYR A 254 -5.20 -14.89 15.73
C TYR A 254 -4.38 -13.97 16.60
N PHE A 255 -4.80 -13.81 17.84
CA PHE A 255 -3.99 -13.24 18.90
C PHE A 255 -4.13 -14.11 20.16
N ILE A 256 -3.06 -14.16 20.94
CA ILE A 256 -3.00 -14.82 22.23
C ILE A 256 -2.86 -13.71 23.26
N THR A 257 -3.79 -13.68 24.20
CA THR A 257 -3.74 -12.81 25.38
C THR A 257 -3.18 -13.60 26.54
N ARG A 258 -2.29 -12.98 27.31
CA ARG A 258 -1.74 -13.50 28.56
C ARG A 258 -1.75 -12.42 29.64
N ALA A 259 -1.97 -12.86 30.87
CA ALA A 259 -1.80 -12.06 32.08
C ALA A 259 -1.10 -12.90 33.15
N GLU A 260 -0.10 -12.33 33.82
CA GLU A 260 0.67 -13.07 34.83
C GLU A 260 -0.13 -13.33 36.10
N THR A 261 -0.91 -12.34 36.54
CA THR A 261 -1.63 -12.39 37.83
C THR A 261 -3.08 -12.86 37.71
N GLN A 262 -3.60 -13.04 36.48
CA GLN A 262 -4.97 -13.49 36.20
C GLN A 262 -4.96 -14.51 35.03
N PRO A 263 -4.53 -15.77 35.28
CA PRO A 263 -4.42 -16.79 34.24
C PRO A 263 -5.73 -17.10 33.50
N GLU A 264 -6.87 -16.78 34.12
CA GLU A 264 -8.20 -16.92 33.53
C GLU A 264 -8.50 -15.95 32.38
N LEU A 265 -7.63 -14.96 32.15
CA LEU A 265 -7.63 -14.09 30.96
C LEU A 265 -6.80 -14.69 29.81
N ASN A 266 -6.10 -15.80 30.03
CA ASN A 266 -5.30 -16.42 28.99
C ASN A 266 -6.20 -17.06 27.95
N ALA A 267 -6.19 -16.52 26.74
CA ALA A 267 -7.04 -16.97 25.66
C ALA A 267 -6.31 -16.88 24.32
N ARG A 268 -6.64 -17.80 23.40
CA ARG A 268 -6.32 -17.66 21.99
C ARG A 268 -7.59 -17.30 21.25
N THR A 269 -7.57 -16.14 20.62
CA THR A 269 -8.73 -15.59 19.91
C THR A 269 -8.45 -15.55 18.42
N SER A 270 -9.31 -16.20 17.64
CA SER A 270 -9.27 -16.11 16.19
C SER A 270 -9.82 -14.75 15.76
N GLY A 271 -9.12 -14.09 14.84
CA GLY A 271 -9.46 -12.74 14.38
C GLY A 271 -9.78 -12.70 12.89
N VAL A 272 -10.79 -11.91 12.53
CA VAL A 272 -11.01 -11.44 11.15
C VAL A 272 -10.78 -9.94 11.13
N TYR A 273 -10.12 -9.48 10.07
CA TYR A 273 -9.71 -8.11 9.90
C TYR A 273 -10.28 -7.58 8.59
N LEU A 274 -11.01 -6.47 8.68
CA LEU A 274 -11.59 -5.78 7.52
C LEU A 274 -10.98 -4.39 7.43
N ARG A 275 -10.71 -3.93 6.20
CA ARG A 275 -10.17 -2.58 6.01
C ARG A 275 -11.12 -1.53 6.59
N ALA A 276 -10.55 -0.57 7.30
CA ALA A 276 -11.29 0.55 7.87
C ALA A 276 -10.91 1.86 7.17
N GLU A 277 -11.84 2.82 7.21
CA GLU A 277 -11.66 4.13 6.61
C GLU A 277 -11.08 5.13 7.63
N ALA A 278 -10.48 6.22 7.14
CA ALA A 278 -9.95 7.27 8.00
C ALA A 278 -11.05 7.97 8.81
N GLU A 279 -12.27 8.03 8.27
CA GLU A 279 -13.45 8.57 8.96
C GLU A 279 -13.84 7.73 10.17
N ASP A 280 -13.71 6.40 10.09
CA ASP A 280 -13.98 5.50 11.23
C ASP A 280 -13.09 5.85 12.43
N LEU A 281 -11.80 6.04 12.17
CA LEU A 281 -10.84 6.44 13.21
C LEU A 281 -11.22 7.82 13.81
N ALA A 282 -11.58 8.78 12.96
CA ALA A 282 -11.96 10.12 13.40
C ALA A 282 -13.21 10.10 14.31
N ILE A 283 -14.20 9.24 13.99
CA ILE A 283 -15.39 9.05 14.82
C ILE A 283 -15.01 8.41 16.17
N LEU A 284 -14.18 7.38 16.17
CA LEU A 284 -13.75 6.69 17.39
C LEU A 284 -12.92 7.60 18.32
N ASP A 285 -12.07 8.47 17.74
CA ASP A 285 -11.30 9.51 18.45
C ASP A 285 -12.12 10.72 18.86
N GLY A 286 -13.27 10.92 18.23
CA GLY A 286 -14.17 12.04 18.47
C GLY A 286 -14.76 12.04 19.88
N ARG A 287 -15.31 13.19 20.27
CA ARG A 287 -15.99 13.37 21.57
C ARG A 287 -17.46 12.93 21.54
N ASP A 288 -18.01 12.67 20.36
CA ASP A 288 -19.40 12.26 20.18
C ASP A 288 -19.56 10.75 20.47
N ASN A 289 -20.02 10.45 21.69
CA ASN A 289 -20.25 9.07 22.09
C ASN A 289 -21.41 8.43 21.32
N GLN A 290 -22.44 9.20 20.95
CA GLN A 290 -23.58 8.65 20.23
C GLN A 290 -23.15 8.19 18.84
N ARG A 291 -22.41 9.04 18.12
CA ARG A 291 -21.86 8.68 16.81
C ARG A 291 -20.93 7.46 16.88
N ARG A 292 -20.15 7.34 17.96
CA ARG A 292 -19.30 6.18 18.20
C ARG A 292 -20.10 4.89 18.40
N VAL A 293 -21.16 4.95 19.21
CA VAL A 293 -22.06 3.81 19.45
C VAL A 293 -22.72 3.36 18.16
N GLU A 294 -23.22 4.30 17.35
CA GLU A 294 -23.82 4.01 16.04
C GLU A 294 -22.84 3.30 15.10
N LEU A 295 -21.61 3.81 14.97
CA LEU A 295 -20.57 3.18 14.15
C LEU A 295 -20.23 1.76 14.63
N ILE A 296 -20.08 1.57 15.95
CA ILE A 296 -19.81 0.23 16.51
C ILE A 296 -20.96 -0.72 16.17
N ALA A 297 -22.21 -0.30 16.35
CA ALA A 297 -23.38 -1.11 16.03
C ALA A 297 -23.46 -1.48 14.54
N GLU A 298 -23.15 -0.54 13.64
CA GLU A 298 -23.08 -0.78 12.19
C GLU A 298 -22.04 -1.85 11.86
N GLN A 299 -20.82 -1.71 12.37
CA GLN A 299 -19.74 -2.67 12.12
C GLN A 299 -20.04 -4.06 12.67
N LEU A 300 -20.68 -4.13 13.85
CA LEU A 300 -21.13 -5.41 14.42
C LEU A 300 -22.21 -6.08 13.57
N SER A 301 -23.20 -5.31 13.10
CA SER A 301 -24.25 -5.82 12.22
C SER A 301 -23.67 -6.32 10.89
N HIS A 302 -22.77 -5.54 10.30
CA HIS A 302 -22.07 -5.92 9.08
C HIS A 302 -21.29 -7.22 9.28
N TRP A 303 -20.51 -7.33 10.36
CA TRP A 303 -19.80 -8.56 10.69
C TRP A 303 -20.72 -9.77 10.88
N GLN A 304 -21.84 -9.61 11.58
CA GLN A 304 -22.80 -10.70 11.78
C GLN A 304 -23.37 -11.22 10.45
N SER A 305 -23.63 -10.33 9.49
CA SER A 305 -24.08 -10.72 8.15
C SER A 305 -23.03 -11.54 7.39
N ILE A 306 -21.75 -11.17 7.48
CA ILE A 306 -20.64 -11.89 6.83
C ILE A 306 -20.36 -13.22 7.53
N LYS A 307 -20.49 -13.29 8.85
CA LYS A 307 -20.22 -14.51 9.63
C LYS A 307 -21.24 -15.62 9.34
N ASN A 308 -22.49 -15.26 9.06
CA ASN A 308 -23.61 -16.19 8.90
C ASN A 308 -23.90 -16.57 7.43
N GLY A 309 -23.25 -15.92 6.46
CA GLY A 309 -23.36 -16.23 5.03
C GLY A 309 -22.20 -17.10 4.55
#